data_AF-A0A8J2P0F4-F1
#
_entry.id   AF-A0A8J2P0F4-F1
#
_cell.length_a   1.000
_cell.length_b   1.000
_cell.length_c   1.000
_cell.angle_alpha   90.00
_cell.angle_beta   90.00
_cell.angle_gamma   90.00
#
_symmetry.space_group_name_H-M   'P 1'
#
loop_
_entity.id
_entity.type
_entity.pdbx_description
1 polymer ?
#
loop_
_entity_poly.entity_id
_entity_poly.type
_entity_poly.pdbx_seq_one_letter_code
_entity_poly.pdbx_strand_id
1 'polypeptide(L)'
;MLKTYRTMKTMIKATIEIQRADFWFSTVNTQQLYENMCPMDKECFNFNINSVNYQDYVRTSNYGIRYFPCKEEDKDLPRARKNFRRLKIYYIMAWGLFVLFVLGIIGLVVWLSFPKEFYLS
;
A
#
# COMPACT_ATOMS: atom_id res chain seq x y z
N MET A 1 10.83 16.10 -12.84
CA MET A 1 11.08 14.83 -12.09
C MET A 1 12.03 15.03 -10.91
N LEU A 2 13.20 15.67 -11.09
CA LEU A 2 14.18 15.88 -10.00
C LEU A 2 13.63 16.66 -8.78
N LYS A 3 12.82 17.72 -9.00
CA LYS A 3 12.19 18.49 -7.91
C LYS A 3 11.23 17.64 -7.07
N THR A 4 10.38 16.86 -7.74
CA THR A 4 9.42 15.94 -7.11
C THR A 4 10.15 14.86 -6.31
N TYR A 5 11.21 14.27 -6.88
CA TYR A 5 12.04 13.28 -6.20
C TYR A 5 12.71 13.83 -4.93
N ARG A 6 13.28 15.05 -4.99
CA ARG A 6 13.88 15.69 -3.80
C ARG A 6 12.84 15.95 -2.71
N THR A 7 11.65 16.39 -3.09
CA THR A 7 10.54 16.63 -2.17
C THR A 7 10.13 15.33 -1.48
N MET A 8 9.95 14.27 -2.27
CA MET A 8 9.58 12.94 -1.77
C MET A 8 10.65 12.37 -0.83
N LYS A 9 11.93 12.49 -1.18
CA LYS A 9 13.05 12.07 -0.32
C LYS A 9 13.07 12.80 1.02
N THR A 10 12.76 14.10 1.01
CA THR A 10 12.72 14.93 2.23
C THR A 10 11.55 14.50 3.13
N MET A 11 10.37 14.30 2.55
CA MET A 11 9.17 13.81 3.26
C MET A 11 9.41 12.43 3.88
N ILE A 12 9.99 11.49 3.11
CA ILE A 12 10.35 10.15 3.57
C ILE A 12 11.35 10.22 4.72
N LYS A 13 12.39 11.05 4.61
CA LYS A 13 13.38 11.21 5.68
C LYS A 13 12.75 11.74 6.97
N ALA A 14 11.78 12.65 6.88
CA ALA A 14 11.06 13.18 8.04
C ALA A 14 10.13 12.14 8.70
N THR A 15 9.55 11.22 7.91
CA THR A 15 8.66 10.17 8.44
C THR A 15 9.42 8.96 9.00
N ILE A 16 10.62 8.69 8.49
CA ILE A 16 11.49 7.59 8.96
C ILE A 16 11.75 7.66 10.46
N GLU A 17 11.96 8.86 11.02
CA GLU A 17 12.26 9.00 12.45
C GLU A 17 11.07 8.62 13.34
N ILE A 18 9.85 8.92 12.89
CA ILE A 18 8.61 8.49 13.57
C ILE A 18 8.43 6.98 13.43
N GLN A 19 8.78 6.44 12.26
CA GLN A 19 8.61 5.01 11.96
C GLN A 19 9.64 4.13 12.66
N ARG A 20 10.82 4.68 12.99
CA ARG A 20 11.88 4.02 13.77
C ARG A 20 11.67 4.11 15.28
N ALA A 21 10.79 4.98 15.74
CA ALA A 21 10.43 5.06 17.13
C ALA A 21 9.50 3.89 17.48
N ASP A 22 9.95 3.00 18.34
CA ASP A 22 9.13 1.91 18.87
C ASP A 22 8.16 2.48 19.91
N PHE A 23 6.93 2.75 19.48
CA PHE A 23 5.85 3.09 20.39
C PHE A 23 5.07 1.84 20.80
N TRP A 24 5.15 1.48 22.08
CA TRP A 24 4.28 0.46 22.67
C TRP A 24 3.02 1.12 23.22
N PHE A 25 1.93 1.03 22.46
CA PHE A 25 0.60 1.43 22.94
C PHE A 25 -0.12 0.20 23.51
N SER A 26 -0.37 0.20 24.82
CA SER A 26 -1.19 -0.81 25.48
C SER A 26 -2.54 -0.22 25.84
N THR A 27 -3.62 -0.92 25.49
CA THR A 27 -5.00 -0.54 25.80
C THR A 27 -5.62 -1.41 26.89
N VAL A 28 -4.81 -2.22 27.59
CA VAL A 28 -5.28 -3.20 28.59
C VAL A 28 -6.13 -2.55 29.68
N ASN A 29 -5.66 -1.45 30.26
CA ASN A 29 -6.40 -0.75 31.32
C ASN A 29 -7.71 -0.15 30.80
N THR A 30 -7.72 0.35 29.56
CA THR A 30 -8.91 0.93 28.93
C THR A 30 -9.95 -0.14 28.61
N GLN A 31 -9.52 -1.32 28.17
CA GLN A 31 -10.39 -2.48 27.95
C GLN A 31 -10.98 -3.00 29.27
N GLN A 32 -10.16 -3.17 30.31
CA GLN A 32 -10.63 -3.60 31.63
C GLN A 32 -11.60 -2.58 32.24
N LEU A 33 -11.32 -1.28 32.10
CA LEU A 33 -12.24 -0.23 32.54
C LEU A 33 -13.57 -0.31 31.78
N TYR A 34 -13.51 -0.51 30.45
CA TYR A 34 -14.71 -0.65 29.64
C TYR A 34 -15.52 -1.88 30.04
N GLU A 35 -14.89 -3.04 30.26
CA GLU A 35 -15.58 -4.27 30.69
C GLU A 35 -16.37 -4.07 31.99
N ASN A 36 -15.75 -3.41 32.97
CA ASN A 36 -16.32 -3.14 34.30
C ASN A 36 -17.36 -2.00 34.33
N MET A 37 -17.52 -1.26 33.24
CA MET A 37 -18.44 -0.11 33.17
C MET A 37 -19.91 -0.56 33.06
N CYS A 38 -20.83 0.18 33.68
CA CYS A 38 -22.25 -0.12 33.58
C CYS A 38 -22.79 0.16 32.17
N PRO A 39 -23.91 -0.47 31.76
CA PRO A 39 -24.46 -0.28 30.41
C PRO A 39 -24.74 1.18 30.05
N MET A 40 -25.24 1.96 31.00
CA MET A 40 -25.55 3.39 30.82
C MET A 40 -24.29 4.22 30.53
N ASP A 41 -23.18 3.95 31.21
CA ASP A 41 -21.92 4.65 30.97
C ASP A 41 -21.28 4.22 29.64
N LYS A 42 -21.43 2.95 29.24
CA LYS A 42 -20.98 2.46 27.93
C LYS A 42 -21.72 3.12 26.76
N GLU A 43 -22.98 3.49 26.95
CA GLU A 43 -23.74 4.28 25.97
C GLU A 43 -23.33 5.75 25.98
N CYS A 44 -23.06 6.32 27.16
CA CYS A 44 -22.62 7.70 27.30
C CYS A 44 -21.21 7.92 26.72
N PHE A 45 -20.33 6.93 26.84
CA PHE A 45 -18.96 6.98 26.33
C PHE A 45 -18.69 5.91 25.27
N ASN A 46 -18.63 6.33 24.00
CA ASN A 46 -18.36 5.42 22.88
C ASN A 46 -16.87 5.06 22.77
N PHE A 47 -16.39 4.20 23.67
CA PHE A 47 -15.02 3.66 23.65
C PHE A 47 -14.85 2.44 22.74
N ASN A 48 -15.93 1.97 22.11
CA ASN A 48 -15.88 0.77 21.28
C ASN A 48 -15.33 1.10 19.88
N ILE A 49 -14.02 0.90 19.71
CA ILE A 49 -13.33 1.01 18.42
C ILE A 49 -13.92 0.08 17.34
N ASN A 50 -14.54 -1.04 17.72
CA ASN A 50 -15.18 -1.95 16.75
C ASN A 50 -16.47 -1.37 16.14
N SER A 51 -17.05 -0.34 16.75
CA SER A 51 -18.22 0.36 16.20
C SER A 51 -17.87 1.31 15.06
N VAL A 52 -16.57 1.59 14.84
CA VAL A 52 -16.12 2.53 13.82
C VAL A 52 -16.24 1.92 12.42
N ASN A 53 -16.89 2.63 11.50
CA ASN A 53 -16.81 2.30 10.09
C ASN A 53 -15.42 2.68 9.54
N TYR A 54 -14.49 1.72 9.59
CA TYR A 54 -13.13 1.91 9.10
C TYR A 54 -13.06 2.33 7.64
N GLN A 55 -14.01 1.92 6.79
CA GLN A 55 -14.00 2.30 5.37
C GLN A 55 -14.19 3.81 5.21
N ASP A 56 -15.13 4.39 5.95
CA ASP A 56 -15.40 5.83 5.93
C ASP A 56 -14.31 6.63 6.63
N TYR A 57 -13.77 6.10 7.73
CA TYR A 57 -12.63 6.69 8.43
C TYR A 57 -11.41 6.79 7.52
N VAL A 58 -11.04 5.70 6.85
CA VAL A 58 -9.90 5.67 5.92
C VAL A 58 -10.17 6.55 4.70
N ARG A 59 -11.41 6.60 4.19
CA ARG A 59 -11.76 7.50 3.08
C ARG A 59 -11.59 8.97 3.47
N THR A 60 -12.11 9.36 4.63
CA THR A 60 -12.09 10.75 5.11
C THR A 60 -10.68 11.19 5.48
N SER A 61 -9.91 10.32 6.13
CA SER A 61 -8.49 10.60 6.43
C SER A 61 -7.66 10.77 5.17
N ASN A 62 -7.82 9.90 4.17
CA ASN A 62 -7.15 10.04 2.88
C ASN A 62 -7.55 11.32 2.16
N TYR A 63 -8.81 11.74 2.25
CA TYR A 63 -9.25 13.04 1.73
C TYR A 63 -8.50 14.19 2.44
N GLY A 64 -8.45 14.17 3.77
CA GLY A 64 -7.71 15.17 4.55
C GLY A 64 -6.23 15.25 4.18
N ILE A 65 -5.55 14.11 4.03
CA ILE A 65 -4.14 14.05 3.61
C ILE A 65 -3.96 14.65 2.20
N ARG A 66 -4.88 14.40 1.28
CA ARG A 66 -4.78 14.94 -0.08
C ARG A 66 -5.03 16.45 -0.10
N TYR A 67 -6.01 16.91 0.66
CA TYR A 67 -6.40 18.32 0.67
C TYR A 67 -5.40 19.21 1.43
N PHE A 68 -5.00 18.83 2.65
CA PHE A 68 -4.20 19.71 3.52
C PHE A 68 -2.69 19.65 3.23
N PRO A 69 -1.96 18.53 3.48
CA PRO A 69 -0.52 18.51 3.25
C PRO A 69 -0.16 18.40 1.77
N CYS A 70 -0.94 17.70 0.94
CA CYS A 70 -0.62 17.54 -0.49
C CYS A 70 -1.14 18.69 -1.37
N LYS A 71 -2.10 19.48 -0.87
CA LYS A 71 -2.73 20.60 -1.60
C LYS A 71 -3.27 20.18 -2.97
N GLU A 72 -3.79 18.95 -3.07
CA GLU A 72 -4.45 18.46 -4.28
C GLU A 72 -5.91 18.89 -4.31
N GLU A 73 -6.37 19.45 -5.43
CA GLU A 73 -7.80 19.73 -5.64
C GLU A 73 -8.56 18.47 -6.08
N ASP A 74 -9.86 18.41 -5.79
CA ASP A 74 -10.72 17.30 -6.21
C ASP A 74 -10.80 17.15 -7.74
N LYS A 75 -10.54 18.23 -8.47
CA LYS A 75 -10.47 18.24 -9.94
C LYS A 75 -9.32 17.38 -10.48
N ASP A 76 -8.29 17.11 -9.67
CA ASP A 76 -7.12 16.31 -10.06
C ASP A 76 -7.32 14.79 -9.86
N LEU A 77 -8.36 14.36 -9.14
CA LEU A 77 -8.73 12.95 -8.94
C LEU A 77 -8.81 12.12 -10.24
N PRO A 78 -9.56 12.55 -11.29
CA PRO A 78 -9.65 11.78 -12.53
C PRO A 78 -8.29 11.65 -13.23
N ARG A 79 -7.44 12.68 -13.14
CA ARG A 79 -6.08 12.66 -13.68
C ARG A 79 -5.20 11.66 -12.93
N ALA A 80 -5.27 11.66 -11.59
CA ALA A 80 -4.54 10.70 -10.75
C ALA A 80 -4.95 9.26 -11.08
N ARG A 81 -6.26 8.99 -11.20
CA ARG A 81 -6.78 7.67 -11.59
C ARG A 81 -6.29 7.22 -12.98
N LYS A 82 -6.26 8.15 -13.95
CA LYS A 82 -5.74 7.87 -15.30
C LYS A 82 -4.25 7.52 -15.28
N ASN A 83 -3.46 8.26 -14.50
CA ASN A 83 -2.03 7.99 -14.34
C ASN A 83 -1.78 6.65 -13.66
N PHE A 84 -2.55 6.33 -12.61
CA PHE A 84 -2.46 5.05 -11.92
C PHE A 84 -2.81 3.87 -12.84
N ARG A 85 -3.88 4.01 -13.65
CA ARG A 85 -4.24 3.00 -14.65
C ARG A 85 -3.12 2.79 -15.67
N ARG A 86 -2.49 3.86 -16.16
CA ARG A 86 -1.33 3.77 -17.08
C ARG A 86 -0.16 3.05 -16.43
N LEU A 87 0.17 3.40 -15.19
CA LEU A 87 1.24 2.73 -14.44
C LEU A 87 0.97 1.24 -14.26
N LYS A 88 -0.27 0.86 -13.94
CA LYS A 88 -0.68 -0.54 -13.82
C LYS A 88 -0.51 -1.30 -15.14
N ILE A 89 -0.88 -0.68 -16.26
CA ILE A 89 -0.69 -1.28 -17.60
C ILE A 89 0.80 -1.49 -17.87
N TYR A 90 1.64 -0.47 -17.66
CA TYR A 90 3.09 -0.60 -17.87
C TYR A 90 3.71 -1.67 -16.97
N TYR A 91 3.28 -1.75 -15.71
CA TYR A 91 3.73 -2.79 -14.80
C TYR A 91 3.38 -4.20 -15.29
N ILE A 92 2.12 -4.42 -15.70
CA ILE A 92 1.66 -5.71 -16.24
C ILE A 92 2.44 -6.08 -17.51
N MET A 93 2.64 -5.12 -18.43
CA MET A 93 3.42 -5.34 -19.65
C MET A 93 4.88 -5.71 -19.33
N ALA A 94 5.53 -4.96 -18.45
CA ALA A 94 6.91 -5.22 -18.06
C ALA A 94 7.05 -6.61 -17.39
N TRP A 95 6.11 -6.96 -16.52
CA TRP A 95 6.08 -8.27 -15.88
C TRP A 95 5.86 -9.40 -16.89
N GLY A 96 4.95 -9.23 -17.85
CA GLY A 96 4.72 -10.19 -18.93
C GLY A 96 5.96 -10.42 -19.78
N LEU A 97 6.65 -9.35 -20.17
CA LEU A 97 7.92 -9.43 -20.91
C LEU A 97 9.01 -10.14 -20.11
N PHE A 98 9.11 -9.85 -18.81
CA PHE A 98 10.06 -10.51 -17.92
C PHE A 98 9.80 -12.02 -17.83
N VAL A 99 8.55 -12.43 -17.68
CA VAL A 99 8.16 -13.85 -17.66
C VAL A 99 8.50 -14.54 -18.98
N LEU A 100 8.18 -13.92 -20.12
CA LEU A 100 8.53 -14.46 -21.44
C LEU A 100 10.04 -14.60 -21.63
N PHE A 101 10.81 -13.62 -21.18
CA PHE A 101 12.27 -13.65 -21.22
C PHE A 101 12.83 -14.81 -20.40
N VAL A 102 12.34 -14.99 -19.16
CA VAL A 102 12.75 -16.11 -18.29
C VAL A 102 12.40 -17.46 -18.92
N LEU A 103 11.20 -17.62 -19.47
CA LEU A 103 10.80 -18.84 -20.17
C LEU A 103 11.66 -19.12 -21.41
N GLY A 104 12.03 -18.07 -22.16
CA GLY A 104 12.95 -18.18 -23.29
C GLY A 104 14.34 -18.67 -22.89
N ILE A 105 14.88 -18.16 -21.78
CA ILE A 105 16.15 -18.64 -21.22
C ILE A 105 16.04 -20.10 -20.79
N ILE A 106 14.97 -20.48 -20.08
CA ILE A 106 14.75 -21.87 -19.66
C ILE A 106 14.68 -22.80 -20.88
N GLY A 107 13.92 -22.42 -21.92
CA GLY A 107 13.84 -23.18 -23.16
C GLY A 107 15.19 -23.32 -23.86
N LEU A 108 16.00 -22.27 -23.87
CA LEU A 108 17.36 -22.29 -24.44
C LEU A 108 18.29 -23.21 -23.66
N VAL A 109 18.25 -23.16 -22.32
CA VAL A 109 19.04 -24.04 -21.45
C VAL A 109 18.65 -25.50 -21.65
N VAL A 110 17.35 -25.78 -21.73
CA VAL A 110 16.82 -27.11 -22.03
C VAL A 110 17.33 -27.58 -23.40
N TRP A 111 17.18 -26.76 -24.44
CA TRP A 111 17.64 -27.10 -25.79
C TRP A 111 19.16 -27.38 -25.86
N LEU A 112 19.97 -26.63 -25.11
CA LEU A 112 21.41 -26.88 -25.02
C LEU A 112 21.76 -28.13 -24.21
N SER A 113 20.91 -28.53 -23.26
CA SER A 113 21.16 -29.67 -22.37
C SER A 113 20.78 -31.01 -22.99
N PHE A 114 19.88 -31.05 -23.99
CA PHE A 114 19.49 -32.28 -24.68
C PHE A 114 20.36 -32.50 -25.94
N PRO A 115 21.18 -33.57 -26.00
CA PRO A 115 21.95 -33.89 -27.20
C PRO A 115 21.01 -34.23 -28.38
N LYS A 116 21.37 -33.76 -29.58
CA LYS A 116 20.54 -33.81 -30.81
C LYS A 116 20.25 -35.23 -31.33
N GLU A 117 20.76 -36.27 -30.68
CA GLU A 117 20.65 -37.67 -31.11
C GLU A 117 19.28 -38.30 -30.86
N PHE A 118 18.41 -37.66 -30.06
CA PHE A 118 17.06 -38.18 -29.73
C PHE A 118 15.96 -37.75 -30.72
N TYR A 119 16.26 -36.89 -31.71
CA TYR A 119 15.26 -36.34 -32.65
C TYR A 119 15.22 -37.05 -34.01
N LEU A 120 16.03 -38.09 -34.25
CA LEU A 120 16.18 -38.77 -35.56
C LEU A 120 15.95 -40.29 -35.52
N SER A 121 15.33 -40.83 -34.47
CA SER A 121 14.89 -42.24 -34.38
C SER A 121 13.37 -42.35 -34.41
#